data_AF-A0A1Y5F4S7-F1
#
_entry.id   AF-A0A1Y5F4S7-F1
#
_cell.length_a   1.000
_cell.length_b   1.000
_cell.length_c   1.000
_cell.angle_alpha   90.00
_cell.angle_beta   90.00
_cell.angle_gamma   90.00
#
_symmetry.space_group_name_H-M   'P 1'
#
loop_
_entity.id
_entity.type
_entity.pdbx_description
1 polymer ?
#
loop_
_entity_poly.entity_id
_entity_poly.type
_entity_poly.pdbx_seq_one_letter_code
_entity_poly.pdbx_strand_id
1 'polypeptide(L)'
;MKLIFKNLSLTLTGLFTMISVTTVLASDNSYTLDTKVCPSIPQKILVIDQKSGWWAGDGGDFGLNLMNAWKVACEGVINFEYRHRTYGNGSYTGGNFGSFGSQVNEPTDDGEFPKDPWNTYSQIWLLSGGEADSVDLRTTTKLWKRYQSGISKSGANIFIGGGFGNVYHANALTNALGLGSMFIADREAHEYPTPSSGVNATAYIKREDKLNTMHPLFEGVDQLVGDLQVGSYKMVSDHLTTSSSIQILTNNPLGKPVIGIVKRETQKMIFDAGVHRTYGILAGEKGTLRYLQNIAVVLAK
;
A
#
# COMPACT_ATOMS: atom_id res chain seq x y z
N MET A 1 18.88 30.44 -5.86
CA MET A 1 17.53 29.88 -5.60
C MET A 1 16.55 30.66 -6.47
N LYS A 2 15.89 30.00 -7.43
CA LYS A 2 15.05 30.65 -8.46
C LYS A 2 13.66 30.03 -8.36
N LEU A 3 12.72 30.75 -7.74
CA LEU A 3 11.32 30.34 -7.66
C LEU A 3 10.64 30.68 -8.99
N ILE A 4 10.02 29.69 -9.63
CA ILE A 4 9.22 29.87 -10.84
C ILE A 4 7.75 29.70 -10.46
N PHE A 5 6.99 30.80 -10.48
CA PHE A 5 5.54 30.76 -10.37
C PHE A 5 4.94 30.79 -11.78
N LYS A 6 4.22 29.74 -12.18
CA LYS A 6 3.38 29.74 -13.39
C LYS A 6 1.91 29.78 -12.98
N ASN A 7 1.20 30.78 -13.50
CA ASN A 7 -0.25 30.97 -13.47
C ASN A 7 -0.90 31.25 -12.10
N LEU A 8 -0.69 32.47 -11.58
CA LEU A 8 -1.60 33.06 -10.59
C LEU A 8 -2.28 34.27 -11.25
N SER A 9 -3.58 34.17 -11.54
CA SER A 9 -4.41 35.32 -11.91
C SER A 9 -5.24 35.69 -10.68
N LEU A 10 -4.98 36.87 -10.12
CA LEU A 10 -5.75 37.42 -9.00
C LEU A 10 -6.63 38.55 -9.54
N THR A 11 -7.94 38.38 -9.45
CA THR A 11 -8.91 39.46 -9.68
C THR A 11 -9.28 40.05 -8.32
N LEU A 12 -8.93 41.33 -8.10
CA LEU A 12 -9.14 42.02 -6.82
C LEU A 12 -10.46 42.80 -6.88
N THR A 13 -11.50 42.30 -6.20
CA THR A 13 -12.69 43.11 -5.87
C THR A 13 -12.79 43.20 -4.35
N GLY A 14 -12.81 44.44 -3.85
CA GLY A 14 -12.61 44.75 -2.44
C GLY A 14 -13.67 44.16 -1.50
N LEU A 15 -13.19 43.46 -0.48
CA LEU A 15 -13.60 43.57 0.92
C LEU A 15 -12.53 42.82 1.74
N PHE A 16 -11.97 43.46 2.75
CA PHE A 16 -10.91 42.88 3.59
C PHE A 16 -11.42 41.63 4.33
N THR A 17 -11.21 40.47 3.71
CA THR A 17 -11.24 39.18 4.40
C THR A 17 -9.77 38.81 4.60
N MET A 18 -9.32 38.66 5.86
CA MET A 18 -8.03 38.01 6.11
C MET A 18 -8.13 36.57 5.62
N ILE A 19 -7.71 36.32 4.39
CA ILE A 19 -7.46 34.98 3.90
C ILE A 19 -6.17 34.56 4.60
N SER A 20 -6.30 33.77 5.67
CA SER A 20 -5.18 33.00 6.18
C SER A 20 -4.85 31.97 5.09
N VAL A 21 -3.93 32.32 4.20
CA VAL A 21 -3.36 31.37 3.25
C VAL A 21 -2.44 30.49 4.08
N THR A 22 -2.97 29.38 4.58
CA THR A 22 -2.14 28.28 5.06
C THR A 22 -1.42 27.74 3.84
N THR A 23 -0.22 28.27 3.54
CA THR A 23 0.71 27.56 2.66
C THR A 23 1.04 26.26 3.37
N VAL A 24 0.34 25.20 3.00
CA VAL A 24 0.85 23.84 3.17
C VAL A 24 2.12 23.82 2.35
N LEU A 25 3.26 23.99 3.01
CA LEU A 25 4.55 23.63 2.45
C LEU A 25 4.43 22.14 2.16
N ALA A 26 4.05 21.79 0.93
CA ALA A 26 4.34 20.46 0.41
C ALA A 26 5.87 20.36 0.50
N SER A 27 6.35 19.63 1.50
CA SER A 27 7.76 19.27 1.58
C SER A 27 8.17 18.75 0.21
N ASP A 28 9.29 19.22 -0.32
CA ASP A 28 9.97 18.71 -1.53
C ASP A 28 10.43 17.24 -1.36
N ASN A 29 9.59 16.38 -0.79
CA ASN A 29 9.76 14.93 -0.68
C ASN A 29 9.54 14.28 -2.05
N SER A 30 10.15 14.84 -3.09
CA SER A 30 10.29 14.15 -4.37
C SER A 30 11.20 12.95 -4.17
N TYR A 31 10.60 11.81 -3.89
CA TYR A 31 11.32 10.54 -3.85
C TYR A 31 11.94 10.32 -5.23
N THR A 32 13.27 10.40 -5.32
CA THR A 32 13.97 10.07 -6.57
C THR A 32 14.03 8.55 -6.66
N LEU A 33 13.19 7.99 -7.52
CA LEU A 33 13.21 6.57 -7.82
C LEU A 33 14.36 6.21 -8.76
N ASP A 34 14.93 5.03 -8.53
CA ASP A 34 15.83 4.43 -9.49
C ASP A 34 15.01 3.92 -10.69
N THR A 35 15.11 4.62 -11.83
CA THR A 35 14.44 4.25 -13.09
C THR A 35 14.97 2.95 -13.68
N LYS A 36 16.09 2.41 -13.16
CA LYS A 36 16.62 1.11 -13.58
C LYS A 36 15.84 -0.07 -13.00
N VAL A 37 14.84 0.17 -12.15
CA VAL A 37 14.04 -0.86 -11.48
C VAL A 37 12.61 -0.86 -11.99
N CYS A 38 12.46 -1.24 -13.25
CA CYS A 38 11.16 -1.43 -13.87
C CYS A 38 11.04 -2.88 -14.38
N PRO A 39 9.84 -3.45 -14.41
CA PRO A 39 9.58 -4.71 -15.10
C PRO A 39 10.13 -4.69 -16.54
N SER A 40 10.64 -5.81 -17.02
CA SER A 40 11.15 -5.90 -18.39
C SER A 40 10.04 -6.03 -19.45
N ILE A 41 8.80 -6.24 -19.02
CA ILE A 41 7.61 -6.37 -19.87
C ILE A 41 6.48 -5.49 -19.34
N PRO A 42 5.57 -5.00 -20.20
CA PRO A 42 4.45 -4.17 -19.76
C PRO A 42 3.61 -4.86 -18.67
N GLN A 43 3.26 -4.12 -17.63
CA GLN A 43 2.46 -4.56 -16.50
C GLN A 43 1.20 -3.71 -16.38
N LYS A 44 0.08 -4.39 -16.11
CA LYS A 44 -1.17 -3.74 -15.74
C LYS A 44 -1.51 -4.15 -14.32
N ILE A 45 -1.39 -3.21 -13.40
CA ILE A 45 -1.44 -3.47 -11.96
C ILE A 45 -2.71 -2.84 -11.38
N LEU A 46 -3.59 -3.69 -10.85
CA LEU A 46 -4.74 -3.24 -10.07
C LEU A 46 -4.34 -3.12 -8.60
N VAL A 47 -4.60 -1.98 -7.98
CA VAL A 47 -4.33 -1.75 -6.55
C VAL A 47 -5.64 -1.44 -5.84
N ILE A 48 -5.96 -2.25 -4.85
CA ILE A 48 -7.12 -2.09 -3.97
C ILE A 48 -6.58 -1.72 -2.60
N ASP A 49 -6.84 -0.48 -2.21
CA ASP A 49 -6.36 0.13 -0.98
C ASP A 49 -7.52 0.42 -0.03
N GLN A 50 -7.58 -0.31 1.08
CA GLN A 50 -8.51 -0.01 2.19
C GLN A 50 -7.94 1.16 2.99
N LYS A 51 -8.75 2.07 3.53
CA LYS A 51 -8.22 3.23 4.25
C LYS A 51 -7.47 2.86 5.52
N SER A 52 -8.00 1.94 6.31
CA SER A 52 -7.24 1.37 7.42
C SER A 52 -6.30 0.25 6.94
N GLY A 53 -6.15 0.09 5.63
CA GLY A 53 -4.94 -0.44 5.02
C GLY A 53 -3.79 0.52 5.20
N TRP A 54 -3.47 0.82 6.45
CA TRP A 54 -2.40 1.70 6.88
C TRP A 54 -1.05 1.30 6.24
N TRP A 55 -0.91 0.06 5.75
CA TRP A 55 0.20 -0.34 4.87
C TRP A 55 0.48 0.69 3.75
N ALA A 56 -0.58 1.31 3.24
CA ALA A 56 -0.63 2.36 2.22
C ALA A 56 -0.46 3.80 2.75
N GLY A 57 -0.50 4.04 4.06
CA GLY A 57 -0.59 5.39 4.64
C GLY A 57 -2.03 5.88 4.78
N ASP A 58 -2.22 7.16 5.12
CA ASP A 58 -3.56 7.75 5.30
C ASP A 58 -3.98 8.52 4.03
N GLY A 59 -5.28 8.63 3.77
CA GLY A 59 -5.82 9.47 2.70
C GLY A 59 -5.32 9.17 1.27
N GLY A 60 -4.84 7.95 1.02
CA GLY A 60 -4.31 7.53 -0.29
C GLY A 60 -2.86 7.95 -0.56
N ASP A 61 -2.07 8.19 0.50
CA ASP A 61 -0.64 8.51 0.42
C ASP A 61 0.16 7.56 -0.48
N PHE A 62 -0.19 6.26 -0.51
CA PHE A 62 0.43 5.29 -1.41
C PHE A 62 0.26 5.69 -2.88
N GLY A 63 -0.97 6.00 -3.30
CA GLY A 63 -1.25 6.46 -4.65
C GLY A 63 -0.56 7.79 -4.96
N LEU A 64 -0.70 8.77 -4.05
CA LEU A 64 -0.22 10.14 -4.27
C LEU A 64 1.31 10.24 -4.32
N ASN A 65 2.01 9.55 -3.41
CA ASN A 65 3.44 9.73 -3.22
C ASN A 65 4.27 8.65 -3.92
N LEU A 66 3.83 7.39 -3.87
CA LEU A 66 4.62 6.26 -4.37
C LEU A 66 4.27 5.90 -5.82
N MET A 67 2.99 5.66 -6.10
CA MET A 67 2.58 5.19 -7.42
C MET A 67 2.85 6.23 -8.51
N ASN A 68 2.71 7.52 -8.19
CA ASN A 68 3.04 8.61 -9.09
C ASN A 68 4.50 8.64 -9.47
N ALA A 69 5.36 8.49 -8.49
CA ALA A 69 6.78 8.44 -8.69
C ALA A 69 7.11 7.24 -9.61
N TRP A 70 6.51 6.06 -9.39
CA TRP A 70 6.71 4.89 -10.26
C TRP A 70 6.16 5.05 -11.67
N LYS A 71 4.98 5.65 -11.82
CA LYS A 71 4.39 5.90 -13.12
C LYS A 71 5.31 6.75 -13.99
N VAL A 72 5.98 7.74 -13.39
CA VAL A 72 6.98 8.56 -14.09
C VAL A 72 8.25 7.75 -14.36
N ALA A 73 8.77 7.01 -13.37
CA ALA A 73 10.01 6.27 -13.50
C ALA A 73 9.93 5.09 -14.50
N CYS A 74 8.76 4.46 -14.62
CA CYS A 74 8.48 3.28 -15.44
C CYS A 74 7.42 3.58 -16.50
N GLU A 75 7.45 4.79 -17.07
CA GLU A 75 6.51 5.22 -18.10
C GLU A 75 6.48 4.24 -19.28
N GLY A 76 5.28 3.89 -19.75
CA GLY A 76 5.07 2.91 -20.82
C GLY A 76 5.26 1.45 -20.42
N VAL A 77 5.81 1.17 -19.23
CA VAL A 77 6.01 -0.18 -18.70
C VAL A 77 4.94 -0.53 -17.67
N ILE A 78 4.63 0.37 -16.74
CA ILE A 78 3.62 0.09 -15.71
C ILE A 78 2.40 0.98 -15.91
N ASN A 79 1.24 0.35 -16.00
CA ASN A 79 -0.05 1.03 -15.93
C ASN A 79 -0.77 0.62 -14.64
N PHE A 80 -1.01 1.60 -13.78
CA PHE A 80 -1.73 1.42 -12.53
C PHE A 80 -3.19 1.78 -12.68
N GLU A 81 -4.06 0.92 -12.16
CA GLU A 81 -5.41 1.27 -11.78
C GLU A 81 -5.54 1.18 -10.26
N TYR A 82 -5.89 2.30 -9.62
CA TYR A 82 -5.82 2.46 -8.18
C TYR A 82 -7.18 2.84 -7.61
N ARG A 83 -7.57 2.19 -6.51
CA ARG A 83 -8.74 2.56 -5.73
C ARG A 83 -8.41 2.60 -4.25
N HIS A 84 -8.41 3.81 -3.69
CA HIS A 84 -8.46 4.05 -2.25
C HIS A 84 -9.91 4.08 -1.77
N ARG A 85 -10.21 3.42 -0.65
CA ARG A 85 -11.57 3.30 -0.12
C ARG A 85 -11.72 3.89 1.26
N THR A 86 -12.73 4.75 1.42
CA THR A 86 -13.20 5.29 2.69
C THR A 86 -14.72 5.16 2.77
N TYR A 87 -15.25 4.81 3.95
CA TYR A 87 -16.67 4.79 4.29
C TYR A 87 -16.95 5.80 5.41
N GLY A 88 -18.11 6.47 5.41
CA GLY A 88 -18.50 7.44 6.47
C GLY A 88 -18.36 8.94 6.14
N ASN A 89 -19.00 9.79 6.95
CA ASN A 89 -19.19 11.25 6.74
C ASN A 89 -17.87 12.00 6.85
N GLY A 90 -17.06 11.93 5.81
CA GLY A 90 -15.77 12.61 5.73
C GLY A 90 -15.49 13.05 4.31
N SER A 91 -15.64 14.34 4.05
CA SER A 91 -15.04 15.01 2.90
C SER A 91 -13.51 14.92 3.02
N TYR A 92 -12.85 14.29 2.04
CA TYR A 92 -11.40 14.40 1.86
C TYR A 92 -11.10 15.25 0.63
N THR A 93 -10.27 16.27 0.80
CA THR A 93 -9.74 17.11 -0.28
C THR A 93 -8.30 16.69 -0.56
N GLY A 94 -8.06 15.99 -1.67
CA GLY A 94 -6.73 15.60 -2.15
C GLY A 94 -6.76 15.35 -3.66
N GLY A 95 -5.86 15.99 -4.41
CA GLY A 95 -6.01 16.28 -5.85
C GLY A 95 -5.80 15.13 -6.85
N ASN A 96 -6.48 15.25 -7.99
CA ASN A 96 -6.21 14.68 -9.33
C ASN A 96 -5.63 13.26 -9.44
N PHE A 97 -6.31 12.27 -8.86
CA PHE A 97 -6.38 10.90 -9.40
C PHE A 97 -7.86 10.55 -9.63
N GLY A 98 -8.17 9.78 -10.67
CA GLY A 98 -9.52 9.62 -11.21
C GLY A 98 -10.63 9.42 -10.16
N SER A 99 -11.66 10.27 -10.25
CA SER A 99 -12.92 10.30 -9.48
C SER A 99 -12.89 9.69 -8.07
N PHE A 100 -12.75 10.58 -7.08
CA PHE A 100 -13.04 10.34 -5.68
C PHE A 100 -14.55 10.56 -5.43
N GLY A 101 -15.31 9.48 -5.31
CA GLY A 101 -16.74 9.55 -5.01
C GLY A 101 -17.01 9.86 -3.54
N SER A 102 -18.00 10.72 -3.28
CA SER A 102 -18.60 10.93 -1.96
C SER A 102 -19.61 9.82 -1.62
N GLN A 103 -19.75 9.56 -0.32
CA GLN A 103 -20.58 8.54 0.35
C GLN A 103 -22.03 8.29 -0.12
N VAL A 104 -22.59 7.14 0.27
CA VAL A 104 -23.65 6.94 1.32
C VAL A 104 -24.09 5.45 1.32
N ASN A 105 -24.29 4.83 2.51
CA ASN A 105 -24.71 3.42 2.76
C ASN A 105 -23.74 2.36 2.22
N GLU A 106 -23.71 1.13 2.76
CA GLU A 106 -22.83 0.05 2.27
C GLU A 106 -22.88 0.04 0.75
N PRO A 107 -21.80 0.44 0.02
CA PRO A 107 -21.87 0.55 -1.42
C PRO A 107 -22.10 -0.86 -1.96
N THR A 108 -23.30 -1.10 -2.48
CA THR A 108 -23.63 -2.36 -3.17
C THR A 108 -22.94 -2.43 -4.52
N ASP A 109 -22.41 -1.30 -5.00
CA ASP A 109 -21.68 -1.17 -6.25
C ASP A 109 -20.55 -0.13 -6.14
N ASP A 110 -19.44 -0.37 -6.84
CA ASP A 110 -18.34 0.58 -7.05
C ASP A 110 -18.39 1.21 -8.45
N GLY A 111 -19.57 1.17 -9.06
CA GLY A 111 -19.72 1.32 -10.50
C GLY A 111 -18.77 0.39 -11.25
N GLU A 112 -18.02 0.99 -12.18
CA GLU A 112 -17.21 0.27 -13.16
C GLU A 112 -15.86 -0.22 -12.64
N PHE A 113 -15.49 -0.11 -11.35
CA PHE A 113 -14.17 -0.58 -10.91
C PHE A 113 -14.13 -2.10 -10.61
N PRO A 114 -13.09 -2.83 -11.03
CA PRO A 114 -12.04 -2.40 -11.97
C PRO A 114 -12.61 -2.13 -13.36
N LYS A 115 -12.10 -1.08 -14.02
CA LYS A 115 -12.57 -0.61 -15.34
C LYS A 115 -12.53 -1.71 -16.38
N ASP A 116 -11.48 -2.52 -16.33
CA ASP A 116 -11.28 -3.63 -17.24
C ASP A 116 -11.57 -4.97 -16.54
N PRO A 117 -11.83 -6.05 -17.30
CA PRO A 117 -12.03 -7.37 -16.71
C PRO A 117 -10.83 -7.82 -15.86
N TRP A 118 -11.12 -8.49 -14.74
CA TRP A 118 -10.12 -8.94 -13.75
C TRP A 118 -8.96 -9.74 -14.35
N ASN A 119 -9.22 -10.54 -15.39
CA ASN A 119 -8.22 -11.36 -16.07
C ASN A 119 -7.31 -10.56 -17.04
N THR A 120 -7.49 -9.24 -17.16
CA THR A 120 -6.61 -8.38 -17.96
C THR A 120 -5.44 -7.80 -17.16
N TYR A 121 -5.49 -7.87 -15.82
CA TYR A 121 -4.41 -7.39 -14.97
C TYR A 121 -3.34 -8.46 -14.83
N SER A 122 -2.08 -8.08 -15.01
CA SER A 122 -0.94 -8.99 -14.77
C SER A 122 -0.65 -9.13 -13.28
N GLN A 123 -0.99 -8.09 -12.50
CA GLN A 123 -0.82 -8.08 -11.05
C GLN A 123 -2.03 -7.47 -10.36
N ILE A 124 -2.37 -7.99 -9.17
CA ILE A 124 -3.35 -7.38 -8.27
C ILE A 124 -2.76 -7.24 -6.88
N TRP A 125 -2.81 -6.03 -6.34
CA TRP A 125 -2.24 -5.65 -5.06
C TRP A 125 -3.38 -5.32 -4.10
N LEU A 126 -3.45 -6.02 -2.97
CA LEU A 126 -4.39 -5.75 -1.89
C LEU A 126 -3.61 -5.13 -0.73
N LEU A 127 -3.97 -3.91 -0.36
CA LEU A 127 -3.50 -3.24 0.84
C LEU A 127 -4.62 -3.39 1.88
N SER A 128 -4.42 -4.35 2.79
CA SER A 128 -5.46 -4.91 3.65
C SER A 128 -5.83 -3.97 4.78
N GLY A 129 -7.14 -3.77 4.96
CA GLY A 129 -7.72 -3.01 6.07
C GLY A 129 -8.20 -3.85 7.25
N GLY A 130 -8.73 -3.19 8.26
CA GLY A 130 -9.31 -3.74 9.48
C GLY A 130 -10.85 -3.65 9.51
N GLU A 131 -11.51 -4.68 10.04
CA GLU A 131 -12.98 -4.66 10.26
C GLU A 131 -13.41 -3.72 11.40
N ALA A 132 -12.46 -3.35 12.26
CA ALA A 132 -12.66 -2.41 13.35
C ALA A 132 -12.74 -0.96 12.85
N ASP A 133 -12.12 -0.63 11.71
CA ASP A 133 -12.32 0.68 11.10
C ASP A 133 -13.64 0.70 10.35
N SER A 134 -14.58 1.49 10.85
CA SER A 134 -15.88 1.70 10.21
C SER A 134 -15.77 2.23 8.78
N VAL A 135 -14.62 2.79 8.40
CA VAL A 135 -14.39 3.34 7.06
C VAL A 135 -13.94 2.30 6.03
N ASP A 136 -13.59 1.09 6.47
CA ASP A 136 -13.16 0.02 5.57
C ASP A 136 -14.31 -0.85 5.08
N LEU A 137 -14.10 -1.52 3.95
CA LEU A 137 -15.12 -2.36 3.35
C LEU A 137 -15.22 -3.70 4.07
N ARG A 138 -16.24 -3.89 4.92
CA ARG A 138 -16.43 -5.20 5.60
C ARG A 138 -16.35 -6.38 4.65
N THR A 139 -15.65 -7.43 5.07
CA THR A 139 -15.43 -8.66 4.29
C THR A 139 -16.69 -9.50 4.08
N THR A 140 -17.79 -9.13 4.73
CA THR A 140 -19.13 -9.71 4.56
C THR A 140 -19.96 -8.99 3.50
N THR A 141 -19.57 -7.78 3.07
CA THR A 141 -20.32 -7.01 2.08
C THR A 141 -20.31 -7.69 0.69
N LYS A 142 -21.38 -7.46 -0.09
CA LYS A 142 -21.45 -7.95 -1.48
C LYS A 142 -20.30 -7.44 -2.35
N LEU A 143 -19.93 -6.18 -2.16
CA LEU A 143 -18.84 -5.56 -2.90
C LEU A 143 -17.49 -6.21 -2.59
N TRP A 144 -17.18 -6.51 -1.32
CA TRP A 144 -15.95 -7.24 -1.01
C TRP A 144 -15.97 -8.64 -1.63
N LYS A 145 -17.10 -9.34 -1.57
CA LYS A 145 -17.23 -10.66 -2.23
C LYS A 145 -17.00 -10.58 -3.74
N ARG A 146 -17.42 -9.50 -4.40
CA ARG A 146 -17.07 -9.22 -5.82
C ARG A 146 -15.56 -9.10 -6.00
N TYR A 147 -14.88 -8.30 -5.18
CA TYR A 147 -13.41 -8.17 -5.27
C TYR A 147 -12.70 -9.49 -4.99
N GLN A 148 -13.01 -10.14 -3.87
CA GLN A 148 -12.46 -11.43 -3.50
C GLN A 148 -12.65 -12.47 -4.61
N SER A 149 -13.83 -12.57 -5.21
CA SER A 149 -14.08 -13.47 -6.34
C SER A 149 -13.34 -13.05 -7.60
N GLY A 150 -13.21 -11.75 -7.87
CA GLY A 150 -12.51 -11.24 -9.04
C GLY A 150 -11.01 -11.53 -8.97
N ILE A 151 -10.38 -11.24 -7.83
CA ILE A 151 -8.96 -11.50 -7.56
C ILE A 151 -8.66 -13.00 -7.64
N SER A 152 -9.45 -13.84 -6.97
CA SER A 152 -9.21 -15.29 -6.94
C SER A 152 -9.36 -15.97 -8.31
N LYS A 153 -10.12 -15.37 -9.24
CA LYS A 153 -10.35 -15.91 -10.59
C LYS A 153 -9.54 -15.22 -11.68
N SER A 154 -8.77 -14.18 -11.37
CA SER A 154 -8.07 -13.37 -12.37
C SER A 154 -6.90 -14.11 -13.04
N GLY A 155 -6.24 -15.02 -12.32
CA GLY A 155 -4.95 -15.59 -12.71
C GLY A 155 -3.77 -14.63 -12.57
N ALA A 156 -3.99 -13.40 -12.11
CA ALA A 156 -2.95 -12.39 -11.92
C ALA A 156 -2.01 -12.76 -10.79
N ASN A 157 -0.75 -12.32 -10.85
CA ASN A 157 0.16 -12.41 -9.72
C ASN A 157 -0.29 -11.48 -8.59
N ILE A 158 -0.18 -11.90 -7.33
CA ILE A 158 -0.82 -11.18 -6.21
C ILE A 158 0.24 -10.63 -5.26
N PHE A 159 0.05 -9.38 -4.85
CA PHE A 159 0.67 -8.83 -3.65
C PHE A 159 -0.39 -8.62 -2.57
N ILE A 160 -0.13 -9.04 -1.34
CA ILE A 160 -0.97 -8.74 -0.19
C ILE A 160 -0.10 -8.09 0.88
N GLY A 161 -0.32 -6.79 1.10
CA GLY A 161 0.20 -6.06 2.25
C GLY A 161 -0.83 -6.08 3.36
N GLY A 162 -0.41 -6.50 4.55
CA GLY A 162 -1.20 -6.41 5.78
C GLY A 162 -0.29 -6.08 6.95
N GLY A 163 -0.86 -5.76 8.10
CA GLY A 163 -0.06 -5.51 9.29
C GLY A 163 -0.73 -4.59 10.30
N PHE A 164 -0.19 -4.59 11.51
CA PHE A 164 -0.70 -3.82 12.64
C PHE A 164 -2.20 -4.01 12.88
N GLY A 165 -2.65 -5.27 12.94
CA GLY A 165 -4.05 -5.61 13.20
C GLY A 165 -4.95 -5.58 11.96
N ASN A 166 -4.51 -4.99 10.85
CA ASN A 166 -5.30 -4.85 9.62
C ASN A 166 -5.18 -6.09 8.72
N VAL A 167 -5.46 -7.26 9.28
CA VAL A 167 -5.24 -8.57 8.63
C VAL A 167 -6.50 -9.19 8.03
N TYR A 168 -7.67 -8.57 8.22
CA TYR A 168 -8.96 -9.18 7.93
C TYR A 168 -9.18 -9.41 6.43
N HIS A 169 -8.94 -8.39 5.61
CA HIS A 169 -9.08 -8.49 4.16
C HIS A 169 -8.03 -9.43 3.56
N ALA A 170 -6.79 -9.34 4.04
CA ALA A 170 -5.71 -10.25 3.68
C ALA A 170 -6.13 -11.70 3.94
N ASN A 171 -6.57 -12.03 5.15
CA ASN A 171 -6.98 -13.38 5.51
C ASN A 171 -8.25 -13.83 4.78
N ALA A 172 -9.22 -12.95 4.54
CA ALA A 172 -10.36 -13.28 3.71
C ALA A 172 -9.90 -13.69 2.29
N LEU A 173 -9.00 -12.92 1.68
CA LEU A 173 -8.47 -13.23 0.36
C LEU A 173 -7.65 -14.53 0.37
N THR A 174 -6.73 -14.73 1.32
CA THR A 174 -5.92 -15.96 1.37
C THR A 174 -6.77 -17.21 1.62
N ASN A 175 -7.84 -17.11 2.41
CA ASN A 175 -8.83 -18.19 2.56
C ASN A 175 -9.54 -18.51 1.25
N ALA A 176 -9.99 -17.50 0.49
CA ALA A 176 -10.61 -17.72 -0.83
C ALA A 176 -9.64 -18.29 -1.86
N LEU A 177 -8.34 -18.02 -1.71
CA LEU A 177 -7.29 -18.64 -2.51
C LEU A 177 -6.97 -20.07 -2.07
N GLY A 178 -7.54 -20.58 -0.98
CA GLY A 178 -7.29 -21.93 -0.45
C GLY A 178 -5.96 -22.06 0.31
N LEU A 179 -5.42 -20.96 0.83
CA LEU A 179 -4.18 -20.95 1.61
C LEU A 179 -4.44 -21.00 3.13
N GLY A 180 -5.68 -20.81 3.56
CA GLY A 180 -6.00 -20.55 4.96
C GLY A 180 -5.75 -19.09 5.35
N SER A 181 -5.87 -18.78 6.64
CA SER A 181 -5.45 -17.49 7.19
C SER A 181 -3.92 -17.44 7.25
N MET A 182 -3.33 -16.54 6.48
CA MET A 182 -1.87 -16.42 6.37
C MET A 182 -1.28 -15.33 7.26
N PHE A 183 -2.09 -14.43 7.78
CA PHE A 183 -1.67 -13.29 8.60
C PHE A 183 -2.18 -13.47 10.02
N ILE A 184 -1.30 -13.27 11.00
CA ILE A 184 -1.64 -13.28 12.43
C ILE A 184 -1.40 -11.86 12.95
N ALA A 185 -2.48 -11.25 13.44
CA ALA A 185 -2.41 -9.99 14.16
C ALA A 185 -1.80 -10.21 15.54
N ASP A 186 -0.69 -9.54 15.84
CA ASP A 186 -0.09 -9.56 17.18
C ASP A 186 -0.83 -8.63 18.15
N ARG A 187 -1.70 -7.79 17.62
CA ARG A 187 -2.66 -6.96 18.35
C ARG A 187 -3.82 -6.58 17.45
N GLU A 188 -4.99 -6.41 18.03
CA GLU A 188 -6.07 -5.70 17.35
C GLU A 188 -5.76 -4.20 17.39
N ALA A 189 -5.68 -3.57 16.22
CA ALA A 189 -5.63 -2.11 16.16
C ALA A 189 -7.06 -1.57 16.16
N HIS A 190 -7.42 -0.90 17.25
CA HIS A 190 -8.59 -0.02 17.32
C HIS A 190 -8.17 1.46 17.26
N GLU A 191 -6.86 1.72 17.24
CA GLU A 191 -6.26 3.04 17.31
C GLU A 191 -5.38 3.27 16.07
N TYR A 192 -5.75 4.32 15.33
CA TYR A 192 -5.25 4.62 14.01
C TYR A 192 -4.61 6.01 14.06
N PRO A 193 -3.32 6.11 14.47
CA PRO A 193 -2.70 7.40 14.72
C PRO A 193 -2.42 8.09 13.39
N THR A 194 -3.02 9.23 13.05
CA THR A 194 -2.88 9.90 11.74
C THR A 194 -1.70 10.87 11.65
N PRO A 195 -0.48 10.44 11.25
CA PRO A 195 0.64 11.36 11.14
C PRO A 195 0.70 11.99 9.77
N SER A 196 0.57 13.30 9.74
CA SER A 196 1.28 14.13 8.75
C SER A 196 2.74 14.39 9.16
N SER A 197 3.16 14.01 10.38
CA SER A 197 4.50 14.20 10.92
C SER A 197 4.79 13.27 12.12
N GLY A 198 6.07 13.16 12.54
CA GLY A 198 6.45 12.41 13.75
C GLY A 198 6.55 10.89 13.56
N VAL A 199 6.80 10.45 12.33
CA VAL A 199 7.06 9.05 11.99
C VAL A 199 8.56 8.78 12.09
N ASN A 200 8.95 7.81 12.93
CA ASN A 200 10.35 7.38 13.07
C ASN A 200 10.45 5.85 12.99
N ALA A 201 11.44 5.33 12.27
CA ALA A 201 11.80 3.92 12.38
C ALA A 201 12.45 3.65 13.75
N THR A 202 11.97 2.61 14.45
CA THR A 202 12.50 2.22 15.77
C THR A 202 13.21 0.88 15.76
N ALA A 203 12.97 0.06 14.73
CA ALA A 203 13.72 -1.16 14.51
C ALA A 203 13.82 -1.47 13.01
N TYR A 204 14.84 -2.24 12.64
CA TYR A 204 15.17 -2.58 11.26
C TYR A 204 15.34 -4.09 11.09
N ILE A 205 14.93 -4.58 9.93
CA ILE A 205 15.27 -5.89 9.40
C ILE A 205 16.47 -5.67 8.48
N LYS A 206 17.66 -6.03 8.95
CA LYS A 206 18.91 -5.76 8.25
C LYS A 206 19.39 -6.95 7.44
N ARG A 207 20.22 -6.66 6.43
CA ARG A 207 20.90 -7.61 5.57
C ARG A 207 21.68 -8.67 6.34
N GLU A 208 22.43 -8.25 7.35
CA GLU A 208 23.32 -9.11 8.14
C GLU A 208 22.56 -10.10 9.04
N ASP A 209 21.32 -9.79 9.42
CA ASP A 209 20.64 -10.52 10.49
C ASP A 209 19.52 -11.42 9.98
N LYS A 210 18.69 -10.94 9.03
CA LYS A 210 17.38 -11.57 8.73
C LYS A 210 16.90 -11.43 7.29
N LEU A 211 17.42 -10.49 6.50
CA LEU A 211 16.98 -10.25 5.13
C LEU A 211 17.63 -11.23 4.14
N ASN A 212 16.84 -12.07 3.46
CA ASN A 212 17.36 -13.00 2.45
C ASN A 212 17.81 -12.28 1.17
N THR A 213 18.96 -11.59 1.22
CA THR A 213 19.46 -10.77 0.11
C THR A 213 19.82 -11.52 -1.17
N MET A 214 19.78 -12.85 -1.15
CA MET A 214 19.87 -13.68 -2.36
C MET A 214 18.57 -13.69 -3.16
N HIS A 215 17.43 -13.38 -2.54
CA HIS A 215 16.15 -13.34 -3.23
C HIS A 215 16.01 -12.01 -4.00
N PRO A 216 15.57 -12.02 -5.29
CA PRO A 216 15.46 -10.80 -6.10
C PRO A 216 14.56 -9.70 -5.50
N LEU A 217 13.65 -10.09 -4.60
CA LEU A 217 12.81 -9.16 -3.84
C LEU A 217 13.62 -8.16 -2.99
N PHE A 218 14.83 -8.55 -2.56
CA PHE A 218 15.70 -7.75 -1.71
C PHE A 218 16.98 -7.28 -2.42
N GLU A 219 17.01 -7.36 -3.75
CA GLU A 219 18.13 -6.82 -4.53
C GLU A 219 18.24 -5.31 -4.33
N GLY A 220 19.40 -4.84 -3.85
CA GLY A 220 19.64 -3.44 -3.51
C GLY A 220 18.90 -2.95 -2.26
N VAL A 221 18.38 -3.86 -1.42
CA VAL A 221 17.74 -3.54 -0.14
C VAL A 221 18.70 -3.90 0.99
N ASP A 222 19.27 -2.87 1.64
CA ASP A 222 20.19 -3.09 2.77
C ASP A 222 19.44 -3.30 4.09
N GLN A 223 18.32 -2.60 4.26
CA GLN A 223 17.44 -2.75 5.41
C GLN A 223 15.98 -2.46 5.04
N LEU A 224 15.08 -3.07 5.79
CA LEU A 224 13.66 -2.72 5.82
C LEU A 224 13.28 -2.25 7.20
N VAL A 225 12.30 -1.36 7.28
CA VAL A 225 11.72 -0.98 8.57
C VAL A 225 11.03 -2.20 9.18
N GLY A 226 11.39 -2.53 10.42
CA GLY A 226 10.80 -3.60 11.20
C GLY A 226 9.70 -3.08 12.13
N ASP A 227 9.97 -1.96 12.81
CA ASP A 227 9.03 -1.28 13.71
C ASP A 227 9.07 0.25 13.46
N LEU A 228 7.95 0.91 13.66
CA LEU A 228 7.80 2.37 13.56
C LEU A 228 7.34 2.95 14.90
N GLN A 229 7.56 4.24 15.09
CA GLN A 229 6.95 5.07 16.12
C GLN A 229 6.21 6.20 15.42
N VAL A 230 4.95 6.37 15.74
CA VAL A 230 4.08 7.41 15.18
C VAL A 230 3.49 8.21 16.33
N GLY A 231 4.02 9.40 16.57
CA GLY A 231 3.70 10.15 17.80
C GLY A 231 4.05 9.32 19.04
N SER A 232 3.06 9.02 19.89
CA SER A 232 3.20 8.15 21.06
C SER A 232 2.97 6.66 20.78
N TYR A 233 2.56 6.27 19.58
CA TYR A 233 2.20 4.90 19.24
C TYR A 233 3.40 4.13 18.69
N LYS A 234 3.78 3.05 19.40
CA LYS A 234 4.72 2.07 18.85
C LYS A 234 4.00 1.15 17.89
N MET A 235 4.52 1.07 16.68
CA MET A 235 4.04 0.24 15.58
C MET A 235 4.93 -0.99 15.42
N VAL A 236 4.46 -2.15 15.86
CA VAL A 236 5.15 -3.43 15.69
C VAL A 236 4.51 -4.19 14.53
N SER A 237 5.34 -4.89 13.75
CA SER A 237 4.87 -5.75 12.65
C SER A 237 3.96 -6.86 13.16
N ASP A 238 2.97 -7.25 12.35
CA ASP A 238 2.30 -8.55 12.52
C ASP A 238 3.21 -9.67 12.00
N HIS A 239 2.68 -10.88 11.86
CA HIS A 239 3.45 -11.98 11.29
C HIS A 239 2.62 -12.92 10.42
N LEU A 240 3.33 -13.73 9.65
CA LEU A 240 2.76 -14.74 8.77
C LEU A 240 2.62 -16.08 9.52
N THR A 241 1.64 -16.90 9.14
CA THR A 241 1.62 -18.30 9.55
C THR A 241 2.74 -19.06 8.87
N THR A 242 3.32 -20.04 9.58
CA THR A 242 4.27 -20.98 8.99
C THR A 242 3.51 -22.18 8.43
N SER A 243 3.68 -22.45 7.14
CA SER A 243 3.12 -23.64 6.49
C SER A 243 4.07 -24.14 5.40
N SER A 244 3.88 -25.37 4.93
CA SER A 244 4.66 -25.91 3.81
C SER A 244 4.39 -25.21 2.47
N SER A 245 3.30 -24.46 2.37
CA SER A 245 2.91 -23.77 1.13
C SER A 245 3.59 -22.41 0.95
N ILE A 246 4.14 -21.82 2.02
CA ILE A 246 4.81 -20.52 1.98
C ILE A 246 6.32 -20.65 2.23
N GLN A 247 7.10 -20.05 1.34
CA GLN A 247 8.53 -19.84 1.56
C GLN A 247 8.72 -18.52 2.31
N ILE A 248 9.17 -18.58 3.56
CA ILE A 248 9.52 -17.39 4.33
C ILE A 248 10.81 -16.78 3.78
N LEU A 249 10.78 -15.46 3.56
CA LEU A 249 11.90 -14.70 2.99
C LEU A 249 12.59 -13.82 4.03
N THR A 250 11.90 -13.37 5.06
CA THR A 250 12.52 -12.67 6.20
C THR A 250 11.65 -12.70 7.46
N ASN A 251 12.30 -12.46 8.59
CA ASN A 251 11.71 -12.35 9.91
C ASN A 251 11.86 -10.92 10.46
N ASN A 252 10.91 -10.47 11.28
CA ASN A 252 11.01 -9.20 11.99
C ASN A 252 12.08 -9.24 13.11
N PRO A 253 12.36 -8.11 13.78
CA PRO A 253 13.32 -8.06 14.89
C PRO A 253 13.01 -9.05 16.02
N LEU A 254 11.74 -9.39 16.25
CA LEU A 254 11.30 -10.39 17.22
C LEU A 254 11.44 -11.85 16.74
N GLY A 255 11.91 -12.08 15.52
CA GLY A 255 12.12 -13.41 14.96
C GLY A 255 10.87 -14.05 14.35
N LYS A 256 9.77 -13.31 14.22
CA LYS A 256 8.54 -13.80 13.58
C LYS A 256 8.59 -13.59 12.07
N PRO A 257 8.06 -14.51 11.25
CA PRO A 257 8.05 -14.38 9.80
C PRO A 257 7.18 -13.22 9.35
N VAL A 258 7.66 -12.38 8.45
CA VAL A 258 6.91 -11.19 8.00
C VAL A 258 6.78 -11.04 6.50
N ILE A 259 7.73 -11.57 5.72
CA ILE A 259 7.61 -11.59 4.27
C ILE A 259 7.75 -13.02 3.80
N GLY A 260 6.85 -13.44 2.93
CA GLY A 260 6.87 -14.76 2.34
C GLY A 260 6.30 -14.78 0.93
N ILE A 261 6.58 -15.87 0.23
CA ILE A 261 6.16 -16.10 -1.15
C ILE A 261 5.51 -17.47 -1.29
N VAL A 262 4.40 -17.51 -2.03
CA VAL A 262 3.78 -18.75 -2.49
C VAL A 262 3.90 -18.77 -4.01
N LYS A 263 4.34 -19.91 -4.56
CA LYS A 263 4.39 -20.14 -6.01
C LYS A 263 3.47 -21.30 -6.34
N ARG A 264 2.50 -21.05 -7.21
CA ARG A 264 1.68 -22.04 -7.91
C ARG A 264 2.15 -22.13 -9.36
N GLU A 265 1.68 -23.15 -10.08
CA GLU A 265 2.07 -23.39 -11.47
C GLU A 265 1.93 -22.16 -12.36
N THR A 266 0.89 -21.35 -12.14
CA THR A 266 0.54 -20.20 -12.98
C THR A 266 0.52 -18.87 -12.23
N GLN A 267 0.80 -18.86 -10.92
CA GLN A 267 0.59 -17.69 -10.08
C GLN A 267 1.64 -17.59 -8.98
N LYS A 268 2.19 -16.38 -8.82
CA LYS A 268 3.08 -15.99 -7.73
C LYS A 268 2.35 -15.05 -6.79
N MET A 269 2.52 -15.27 -5.49
CA MET A 269 1.90 -14.45 -4.46
C MET A 269 2.95 -14.03 -3.44
N ILE A 270 3.04 -12.73 -3.16
CA ILE A 270 3.91 -12.16 -2.12
C ILE A 270 3.03 -11.66 -0.98
N PHE A 271 3.41 -12.00 0.23
CA PHE A 271 2.74 -11.59 1.47
C PHE A 271 3.72 -10.76 2.30
N ASP A 272 3.29 -9.61 2.78
CA ASP A 272 4.05 -8.75 3.69
C ASP A 272 3.18 -8.37 4.87
N ALA A 273 3.45 -8.98 6.04
CA ALA A 273 2.84 -8.69 7.34
C ALA A 273 3.62 -7.63 8.14
N GLY A 274 4.67 -7.05 7.54
CA GLY A 274 5.52 -6.06 8.18
C GLY A 274 4.82 -4.73 8.41
N VAL A 275 5.48 -3.84 9.15
CA VAL A 275 4.99 -2.48 9.32
C VAL A 275 4.92 -1.71 7.99
N HIS A 276 3.84 -0.97 7.85
CA HIS A 276 3.58 0.21 7.02
C HIS A 276 4.75 0.71 6.18
N ARG A 277 4.82 0.23 4.94
CA ARG A 277 5.89 0.59 4.01
C ARG A 277 5.80 2.05 3.58
N THR A 278 4.60 2.62 3.42
CA THR A 278 4.45 4.06 3.14
C THR A 278 5.04 4.94 4.23
N TYR A 279 4.87 4.59 5.51
CA TYR A 279 5.47 5.35 6.61
C TYR A 279 6.98 5.17 6.70
N GLY A 280 7.51 3.99 6.36
CA GLY A 280 8.95 3.82 6.15
C GLY A 280 9.49 4.78 5.09
N ILE A 281 8.77 4.94 3.98
CA ILE A 281 9.14 5.90 2.93
C ILE A 281 9.08 7.34 3.45
N LEU A 282 8.02 7.73 4.18
CA LEU A 282 7.89 9.05 4.80
C LEU A 282 8.99 9.33 5.84
N ALA A 283 9.53 8.29 6.49
CA ALA A 283 10.70 8.37 7.36
C ALA A 283 12.04 8.45 6.58
N GLY A 284 12.01 8.47 5.24
CA GLY A 284 13.20 8.58 4.38
C GLY A 284 13.89 7.26 4.05
N GLU A 285 13.24 6.11 4.28
CA GLU A 285 13.88 4.80 4.17
C GLU A 285 13.93 4.28 2.72
N LYS A 286 15.06 4.55 2.04
CA LYS A 286 15.30 4.17 0.64
C LYS A 286 15.17 2.66 0.37
N GLY A 287 15.55 1.82 1.33
CA GLY A 287 15.43 0.36 1.21
C GLY A 287 13.98 -0.10 1.05
N THR A 288 13.05 0.56 1.74
CA THR A 288 11.61 0.30 1.62
C THR A 288 11.11 0.63 0.22
N LEU A 289 11.52 1.78 -0.33
CA LEU A 289 11.17 2.18 -1.69
C LEU A 289 11.68 1.17 -2.74
N ARG A 290 12.94 0.74 -2.62
CA ARG A 290 13.55 -0.26 -3.50
C ARG A 290 12.84 -1.61 -3.41
N TYR A 291 12.50 -2.06 -2.20
CA TYR A 291 11.75 -3.29 -1.98
C TYR A 291 10.39 -3.26 -2.68
N LEU A 292 9.66 -2.15 -2.58
CA LEU A 292 8.38 -2.01 -3.28
C LEU A 292 8.57 -2.10 -4.81
N GLN A 293 9.63 -1.50 -5.37
CA GLN A 293 9.93 -1.62 -6.80
C GLN A 293 10.21 -3.08 -7.20
N ASN A 294 10.97 -3.78 -6.35
CA ASN A 294 11.29 -5.18 -6.56
C ASN A 294 10.04 -6.08 -6.51
N ILE A 295 8.99 -5.73 -5.75
CA ILE A 295 7.70 -6.47 -5.79
C ILE A 295 7.15 -6.49 -7.21
N ALA A 296 7.03 -5.32 -7.85
CA ALA A 296 6.49 -5.21 -9.21
C ALA A 296 7.33 -6.00 -10.22
N VAL A 297 8.67 -5.94 -10.10
CA VAL A 297 9.60 -6.68 -10.96
C VAL A 297 9.50 -8.19 -10.73
N VAL A 298 9.46 -8.64 -9.48
CA VAL A 298 9.41 -10.06 -9.11
C VAL A 298 8.09 -10.68 -9.54
N LEU A 299 6.97 -9.96 -9.43
CA LEU A 299 5.65 -10.42 -9.89
C LEU A 299 5.48 -10.33 -11.41
N ALA A 300 6.34 -9.61 -12.13
CA ALA A 300 6.32 -9.58 -13.59
C ALA A 300 7.04 -10.78 -14.24
N LYS A 301 7.88 -11.50 -13.48
CA LYS A 301 8.60 -12.71 -13.90
C LYS A 301 7.78 -13.95 -13.66
#